data_AF-A0AAD3G537-F1
#
_entry.id   AF-A0AAD3G537-F1
#
_cell.length_a   1.000
_cell.length_b   1.000
_cell.length_c   1.000
_cell.angle_alpha   90.00
_cell.angle_beta   90.00
_cell.angle_gamma   90.00
#
_symmetry.space_group_name_H-M   'P 1'
#
loop_
_entity.id
_entity.type
_entity.pdbx_description
1 polymer ?
#
loop_
_entity_poly.entity_id
_entity_poly.type
_entity_poly.pdbx_seq_one_letter_code
_entity_poly.pdbx_strand_id
1 'polypeptide(L)'
;MNKAQRLTELTPAQQDRMASFAQEWIQHGWRTQPLTEEEWAVWEAGARKCYEFAGLPWPNVVIRVSSPMVGALAAPFAAIAIALHRALPSALGTLELPTDPSAVGSAVGSAVDSAVGSAVGSAVGSAVYSAVYSAVGSAV
;
A
#
# COMPACT_ATOMS: atom_id res chain seq x y z
N MET A 1 -31.39 -6.36 -19.29
CA MET A 1 -30.91 -5.88 -17.98
C MET A 1 -32.06 -5.16 -17.31
N ASN A 2 -32.57 -5.68 -16.19
CA ASN A 2 -33.72 -5.09 -15.51
C ASN A 2 -33.26 -3.76 -14.88
N LYS A 3 -33.92 -2.66 -15.22
CA LYS A 3 -33.55 -1.31 -14.77
C LYS A 3 -33.75 -1.27 -13.26
N ALA A 4 -32.67 -1.15 -12.48
CA ALA A 4 -32.76 -1.06 -11.02
C ALA A 4 -33.70 0.09 -10.65
N GLN A 5 -34.85 -0.25 -10.05
CA GLN A 5 -35.84 0.75 -9.67
C GLN A 5 -35.30 1.54 -8.49
N ARG A 6 -35.51 2.86 -8.52
CA ARG A 6 -35.07 3.77 -7.46
C ARG A 6 -35.86 3.46 -6.20
N LEU A 7 -35.17 3.00 -5.16
CA LEU A 7 -35.75 2.84 -3.82
C LEU A 7 -36.09 4.23 -3.28
N THR A 8 -37.39 4.54 -3.20
CA THR A 8 -37.93 5.80 -2.66
C THR A 8 -38.49 5.64 -1.26
N GLU A 9 -38.92 4.43 -0.90
CA GLU A 9 -39.46 4.09 0.41
C GLU A 9 -38.92 2.73 0.87
N LEU A 10 -38.81 2.55 2.19
CA LEU A 10 -38.42 1.29 2.81
C LEU A 10 -39.67 0.50 3.20
N THR A 11 -39.68 -0.80 2.94
CA THR A 11 -40.76 -1.68 3.40
C THR A 11 -40.76 -1.76 4.94
N PRO A 12 -41.89 -2.06 5.59
CA PRO A 12 -41.95 -2.20 7.05
C PRO A 12 -40.90 -3.19 7.59
N ALA A 13 -40.73 -4.33 6.91
CA ALA A 13 -39.71 -5.32 7.27
C ALA A 13 -38.26 -4.79 7.15
N GLN A 14 -37.99 -3.88 6.21
CA GLN A 14 -36.68 -3.22 6.10
C GLN A 14 -36.48 -2.19 7.22
N GLN A 15 -37.54 -1.46 7.59
CA GLN A 15 -37.50 -0.49 8.69
C GLN A 15 -37.24 -1.21 10.03
N ASP A 16 -37.94 -2.31 10.29
CA ASP A 16 -37.77 -3.13 11.50
C ASP A 16 -36.34 -3.69 11.62
N ARG A 17 -35.71 -4.01 10.49
CA ARG A 17 -34.33 -4.50 10.45
C ARG A 17 -33.29 -3.40 10.69
N MET A 18 -33.64 -2.13 10.53
CA MET A 18 -32.66 -1.04 10.53
C MET A 18 -31.85 -0.97 11.82
N ALA A 19 -32.49 -1.19 12.97
CA ALA A 19 -31.83 -1.14 14.27
C ALA A 19 -30.80 -2.26 14.46
N SER A 20 -31.16 -3.51 14.13
CA SER A 20 -30.22 -4.64 14.23
C SER A 20 -29.10 -4.55 13.21
N PHE A 21 -29.41 -4.07 12.00
CA PHE A 21 -28.42 -3.84 10.97
C PHE A 21 -27.41 -2.75 11.37
N ALA A 22 -27.88 -1.64 11.94
CA ALA A 22 -27.00 -0.60 12.45
C ALA A 22 -26.04 -1.15 13.52
N GLN A 23 -26.56 -1.97 14.43
CA GLN A 23 -25.74 -2.61 15.47
C GLN A 23 -24.69 -3.57 14.90
N GLU A 24 -25.04 -4.34 13.86
CA GLU A 24 -24.12 -5.22 13.14
C GLU A 24 -22.97 -4.41 12.53
N TRP A 25 -23.26 -3.31 11.83
CA TRP A 25 -22.22 -2.46 11.25
C TRP A 25 -21.39 -1.71 12.28
N ILE A 26 -21.96 -1.32 13.42
CA ILE A 26 -21.18 -0.75 14.53
C ILE A 26 -20.17 -1.78 15.05
N GLN A 27 -20.60 -3.03 15.25
CA GLN A 27 -19.69 -4.10 15.67
C GLN A 27 -18.60 -4.35 14.64
N HIS A 28 -18.93 -4.37 13.35
CA HIS A 28 -17.93 -4.46 12.29
C HIS A 28 -16.96 -3.27 12.30
N GLY A 29 -17.44 -2.05 12.52
CA GLY A 29 -16.61 -0.84 12.57
C GLY A 29 -15.69 -0.77 13.79
N TRP A 30 -16.07 -1.41 14.91
CA TRP A 30 -15.24 -1.51 16.11
C TRP A 30 -14.25 -2.68 16.07
N ARG A 31 -14.33 -3.53 15.03
CA ARG A 31 -13.46 -4.68 14.86
C ARG A 31 -12.06 -4.24 14.47
N THR A 32 -11.08 -4.51 15.34
CA THR A 32 -9.65 -4.23 15.09
C THR A 32 -8.82 -5.49 14.83
N GLN A 33 -9.48 -6.64 14.74
CA GLN A 33 -8.85 -7.91 14.39
C GLN A 33 -8.32 -7.86 12.95
N PRO A 34 -7.18 -8.52 12.67
CA PRO A 34 -6.71 -8.73 11.31
C PRO A 34 -7.81 -9.35 10.43
N LEU A 35 -7.89 -8.90 9.17
CA LEU A 35 -8.78 -9.52 8.19
C LEU A 35 -8.35 -10.96 7.91
N THR A 36 -9.32 -11.84 7.69
CA THR A 36 -9.06 -13.19 7.17
C THR A 36 -8.68 -13.15 5.70
N GLU A 37 -8.20 -14.27 5.15
CA GLU A 37 -7.80 -14.33 3.74
C GLU A 37 -8.99 -14.10 2.81
N GLU A 38 -10.17 -14.62 3.17
CA GLU A 38 -11.41 -14.44 2.44
C GLU A 38 -11.87 -12.98 2.44
N GLU A 39 -11.75 -12.31 3.59
CA GLU A 39 -12.09 -10.89 3.72
C GLU A 39 -11.14 -9.99 2.92
N TRP A 40 -9.85 -10.34 2.89
CA TRP A 40 -8.88 -9.68 2.03
C TRP A 40 -9.23 -9.83 0.55
N ALA A 41 -9.68 -11.01 0.12
CA ALA A 41 -10.10 -11.24 -1.26
C ALA A 41 -11.33 -10.37 -1.61
N VAL A 42 -12.29 -10.24 -0.71
CA VAL A 42 -13.46 -9.35 -0.89
C VAL A 42 -13.02 -7.89 -1.00
N TRP A 43 -12.11 -7.45 -0.14
CA TRP A 43 -11.55 -6.10 -0.19
C TRP A 43 -10.84 -5.83 -1.52
N GLU A 44 -9.98 -6.75 -1.98
CA GLU A 44 -9.21 -6.59 -3.21
C GLU A 44 -10.11 -6.53 -4.46
N ALA A 45 -11.15 -7.36 -4.49
CA ALA A 45 -12.15 -7.31 -5.56
C ALA A 45 -12.89 -5.96 -5.60
N GLY A 46 -13.21 -5.40 -4.42
CA GLY A 46 -13.81 -4.07 -4.30
C GLY A 46 -12.85 -2.97 -4.75
N ALA A 47 -11.61 -3.00 -4.27
CA ALA A 47 -10.57 -2.04 -4.63
C ALA A 47 -10.32 -2.04 -6.14
N ARG A 48 -10.24 -3.21 -6.78
CA ARG A 48 -10.07 -3.32 -8.23
C ARG A 48 -11.20 -2.63 -9.01
N LYS A 49 -12.46 -2.80 -8.58
CA LYS A 49 -13.59 -2.08 -9.18
C LYS A 49 -13.46 -0.57 -9.01
N CYS A 50 -12.99 -0.08 -7.86
CA CYS A 50 -12.75 1.35 -7.66
C CYS A 50 -11.69 1.90 -8.64
N TYR A 51 -10.60 1.16 -8.86
CA TYR A 51 -9.58 1.52 -9.86
C TYR A 51 -10.15 1.54 -11.28
N GLU A 52 -10.95 0.53 -11.65
CA GLU A 52 -11.65 0.47 -12.93
C GLU A 52 -12.56 1.69 -13.13
N PHE A 53 -13.39 2.02 -12.13
CA PHE A 53 -14.26 3.20 -12.18
C PHE A 53 -13.49 4.52 -12.24
N ALA A 54 -12.32 4.59 -11.61
CA ALA A 54 -11.44 5.75 -11.69
C ALA A 54 -10.66 5.83 -13.00
N GLY A 55 -10.73 4.82 -13.87
CA GLY A 55 -9.91 4.73 -15.09
C GLY A 55 -8.42 4.58 -14.82
N LEU A 56 -8.04 4.14 -13.61
CA LEU A 56 -6.65 3.96 -13.20
C LEU A 56 -6.24 2.48 -13.36
N PRO A 57 -5.00 2.20 -13.81
CA PRO A 57 -4.50 0.85 -13.88
C PRO A 57 -4.34 0.25 -12.47
N TRP A 58 -4.73 -1.01 -12.32
CA TRP A 58 -4.51 -1.75 -11.08
C TRP A 58 -3.00 -1.93 -10.82
N PRO A 59 -2.49 -1.68 -9.60
CA PRO A 59 -1.06 -1.74 -9.28
C PRO A 59 -0.45 -3.15 -9.30
N ASN A 60 -1.25 -4.22 -9.50
CA ASN A 60 -0.88 -5.65 -9.54
C ASN A 60 -0.31 -6.23 -8.23
N VAL A 61 0.44 -5.46 -7.46
CA VAL A 61 1.01 -5.87 -6.17
C VAL A 61 0.33 -5.08 -5.07
N VAL A 62 -0.28 -5.78 -4.12
CA VAL A 62 -0.87 -5.21 -2.90
C VAL A 62 -0.04 -5.68 -1.71
N ILE A 63 0.52 -4.73 -0.96
CA ILE A 63 1.27 -5.02 0.25
C ILE A 63 0.33 -4.93 1.46
N ARG A 64 0.14 -6.06 2.13
CA ARG A 64 -0.65 -6.14 3.36
C ARG A 64 0.27 -5.91 4.55
N VAL A 65 -0.12 -5.03 5.47
CA VAL A 65 0.69 -4.67 6.64
C VAL A 65 -0.12 -4.84 7.91
N SER A 66 0.54 -5.33 8.97
CA SER A 66 -0.10 -5.63 10.25
C SER A 66 -0.41 -4.38 11.09
N SER A 67 0.21 -3.24 10.76
CA SER A 67 -0.05 -1.96 11.41
C SER A 67 0.28 -0.77 10.50
N PRO A 68 -0.28 0.43 10.77
CA PRO A 68 0.05 1.64 10.02
C PRO A 68 1.54 2.01 10.08
N MET A 69 2.21 1.73 11.20
CA MET A 69 3.66 1.96 11.33
C MET A 69 4.46 1.07 10.38
N VAL A 70 4.08 -0.21 10.22
CA VAL A 70 4.69 -1.09 9.22
C VAL A 70 4.39 -0.57 7.81
N GLY A 71 3.18 -0.06 7.57
CA GLY A 71 2.81 0.60 6.31
C GLY A 71 3.71 1.77 5.94
N ALA A 72 4.03 2.64 6.90
CA ALA A 72 4.93 3.78 6.69
C ALA A 72 6.34 3.35 6.25
N LEU A 73 6.81 2.19 6.73
CA LEU A 73 8.12 1.63 6.38
C LEU A 73 8.07 0.71 5.15
N ALA A 74 6.91 0.15 4.81
CA ALA A 74 6.79 -0.78 3.69
C ALA A 74 7.17 -0.15 2.35
N ALA A 75 6.73 1.09 2.11
CA ALA A 75 7.03 1.83 0.89
C ALA A 75 8.55 2.05 0.66
N PRO A 76 9.32 2.60 1.63
CA PRO A 76 10.77 2.76 1.44
C PRO A 76 11.50 1.43 1.30
N PHE A 77 11.12 0.37 2.03
CA PHE A 77 11.73 -0.96 1.86
C PHE A 77 11.45 -1.55 0.48
N ALA A 78 10.22 -1.40 -0.04
CA ALA A 78 9.88 -1.85 -1.39
C ALA A 78 10.68 -1.08 -2.45
N ALA A 79 10.85 0.24 -2.28
CA ALA A 79 11.65 1.07 -3.19
C ALA A 79 13.12 0.63 -3.22
N ILE A 80 13.72 0.35 -2.05
CA ILE A 80 15.09 -0.17 -1.95
C ILE A 80 15.20 -1.54 -2.64
N ALA A 81 14.27 -2.45 -2.38
CA ALA A 81 14.27 -3.78 -2.99
C ALA A 81 14.17 -3.71 -4.53
N ILE A 82 13.30 -2.84 -5.07
CA ILE A 82 13.16 -2.62 -6.51
C ILE A 82 14.44 -2.01 -7.09
N ALA A 83 15.02 -1.01 -6.43
CA ALA A 83 16.26 -0.37 -6.87
C ALA A 83 17.42 -1.36 -6.91
N LEU A 84 17.57 -2.18 -5.87
CA LEU A 84 18.60 -3.22 -5.81
C LEU A 84 18.37 -4.29 -6.89
N HIS A 85 17.13 -4.74 -7.09
CA HIS A 85 16.80 -5.72 -8.13
C HIS A 85 17.11 -5.21 -9.55
N ARG A 86 16.93 -3.90 -9.79
CA ARG A 86 17.29 -3.27 -11.08
C ARG A 86 18.79 -3.06 -11.23
N ALA A 87 19.51 -2.77 -10.15
CA ALA A 87 20.94 -2.50 -10.18
C ALA A 87 21.81 -3.77 -10.21
N LEU A 88 21.33 -4.87 -9.63
CA LEU A 88 22.08 -6.13 -9.53
C LEU A 88 22.53 -6.67 -10.90
N PRO A 89 21.66 -6.76 -11.93
CA PRO A 89 22.05 -7.28 -13.24
C PRO A 89 23.13 -6.43 -13.93
N SER A 90 23.04 -5.09 -13.80
CA SER A 90 24.06 -4.18 -14.34
C SER A 90 25.40 -4.30 -13.59
N ALA A 91 25.36 -4.46 -12.26
CA ALA A 91 26.56 -4.63 -11.46
C ALA A 91 27.24 -5.99 -11.74
N LEU A 92 26.45 -7.06 -11.87
CA LEU A 92 26.95 -8.40 -12.17
C LEU A 92 27.37 -8.57 -13.64
N GLY A 93 26.75 -7.83 -14.57
CA GLY A 93 27.12 -7.82 -15.99
C GLY A 93 28.48 -7.16 -16.28
N THR A 94 28.96 -6.30 -15.37
CA THR A 94 30.30 -5.72 -15.41
C THR A 94 31.35 -6.54 -14.66
N LEU A 95 30.95 -7.58 -13.93
CA LEU A 95 31.87 -8.54 -13.34
C LEU A 95 32.26 -9.58 -14.41
N GLU A 96 33.42 -9.41 -15.07
CA GLU A 96 34.20 -10.60 -15.44
C GLU A 96 34.51 -11.31 -14.12
N LEU A 97 33.89 -12.47 -13.84
CA LEU A 97 33.91 -13.15 -12.53
C LEU A 97 35.30 -13.01 -11.87
N PRO A 98 35.48 -12.06 -10.94
CA PRO A 98 36.74 -11.96 -10.24
C PRO A 98 36.70 -13.00 -9.15
N THR A 99 37.81 -13.72 -8.98
CA THR A 99 38.06 -14.59 -7.82
C THR A 99 38.13 -13.82 -6.49
N ASP A 100 37.82 -12.53 -6.48
CA ASP A 100 37.96 -11.61 -5.36
C ASP A 100 36.60 -11.20 -4.74
N PRO A 101 36.30 -11.63 -3.50
CA PRO A 101 35.06 -11.27 -2.79
C PRO A 101 34.92 -9.76 -2.50
N SER A 102 36.02 -9.00 -2.58
CA SER A 102 36.06 -7.54 -2.35
C SER A 102 35.36 -6.74 -3.46
N ALA A 103 35.37 -7.24 -4.70
CA ALA A 103 34.69 -6.63 -5.83
C ALA A 103 33.16 -6.72 -5.67
N VAL A 104 32.68 -7.88 -5.17
CA VAL A 104 31.27 -8.08 -4.82
C VAL A 104 30.86 -7.13 -3.69
N GLY A 105 31.68 -7.02 -2.64
CA GLY A 105 31.43 -6.09 -1.54
C GLY A 105 31.32 -4.63 -2.00
N SER A 106 32.18 -4.20 -2.93
CA SER A 106 32.18 -2.82 -3.46
C SER A 106 30.99 -2.54 -4.38
N ALA A 107 30.62 -3.51 -5.21
CA ALA A 107 29.45 -3.41 -6.09
C ALA A 107 28.14 -3.38 -5.29
N VAL A 108 28.01 -4.26 -4.29
CA VAL A 108 26.87 -4.28 -3.37
C VAL A 108 26.82 -2.99 -2.56
N GLY A 109 27.94 -2.54 -1.99
CA GLY A 109 28.02 -1.29 -1.25
C GLY A 109 27.56 -0.09 -2.08
N SER A 110 28.05 0.04 -3.32
CA SER A 110 27.68 1.15 -4.21
C SER A 110 26.22 1.10 -4.64
N ALA A 111 25.68 -0.09 -4.91
CA ALA A 111 24.28 -0.29 -5.26
C ALA A 111 23.36 0.01 -4.07
N VAL A 112 23.74 -0.42 -2.87
CA VAL A 112 23.02 -0.16 -1.62
C VAL A 112 23.05 1.34 -1.31
N ASP A 113 24.21 2.00 -1.33
CA ASP A 113 24.31 3.44 -1.05
C ASP A 113 23.46 4.27 -2.02
N SER A 114 23.49 3.92 -3.31
CA SER A 114 22.70 4.63 -4.33
C SER A 114 21.19 4.39 -4.15
N ALA A 115 20.78 3.15 -3.88
CA ALA A 115 19.38 2.78 -3.69
C ALA A 115 18.82 3.36 -2.39
N VAL A 116 19.56 3.23 -1.29
CA VAL A 116 19.20 3.75 0.04
C VAL A 116 19.18 5.27 0.01
N GLY A 117 20.22 5.93 -0.51
CA GLY A 117 20.27 7.39 -0.60
C GLY A 117 19.08 7.96 -1.37
N SER A 118 18.73 7.36 -2.51
CA SER A 118 17.61 7.79 -3.35
C SER A 118 16.25 7.51 -2.69
N ALA A 119 16.06 6.29 -2.16
CA ALA A 119 14.80 5.87 -1.56
C ALA A 119 14.51 6.57 -0.23
N VAL A 120 15.51 6.63 0.68
CA VAL A 120 15.39 7.31 1.98
C VAL A 120 15.26 8.81 1.77
N GLY A 121 16.09 9.42 0.92
CA GLY A 121 16.00 10.86 0.64
C GLY A 121 14.62 11.28 0.12
N SER A 122 14.06 10.49 -0.80
CA SER A 122 12.73 10.77 -1.37
C SER A 122 11.59 10.47 -0.39
N ALA A 123 11.64 9.33 0.32
CA ALA A 123 10.58 8.90 1.23
C ALA A 123 10.54 9.76 2.50
N VAL A 124 11.69 9.98 3.15
CA VAL A 124 11.79 10.84 4.35
C VAL A 124 11.50 12.28 3.99
N GLY A 125 12.06 12.80 2.88
CA GLY A 125 11.78 14.16 2.43
C GLY A 125 10.29 14.40 2.20
N SER A 126 9.60 13.47 1.52
CA SER A 126 8.16 13.59 1.24
C SER A 126 7.30 13.42 2.49
N ALA A 127 7.63 12.45 3.36
CA ALA A 127 6.88 12.20 4.59
C ALA A 127 7.01 13.36 5.58
N VAL A 128 8.23 13.88 5.78
CA VAL A 128 8.49 15.04 6.65
C VAL A 128 7.82 16.28 6.08
N TYR A 129 7.96 16.54 4.78
CA TYR A 129 7.31 17.69 4.15
C TYR A 129 5.79 17.65 4.32
N SER A 130 5.16 16.51 4.05
CA SER A 130 3.71 16.35 4.18
C SER A 130 3.22 16.47 5.63
N ALA A 131 3.96 15.88 6.58
CA ALA A 131 3.64 15.97 8.00
C ALA A 131 3.79 17.39 8.56
N VAL A 132 4.90 18.08 8.24
CA VAL A 132 5.15 19.46 8.67
C VAL A 132 4.17 20.42 8.00
N TYR A 133 3.92 20.28 6.71
CA TYR A 133 2.97 21.13 5.98
C TYR A 133 1.55 20.99 6.56
N SER A 134 1.12 19.76 6.86
CA SER A 134 -0.20 19.52 7.47
C SER A 134 -0.28 20.05 8.90
N ALA A 135 0.79 19.90 9.70
CA ALA A 135 0.82 20.40 11.07
C ALA A 135 0.85 21.93 11.13
N VAL A 136 1.65 22.59 10.28
CA VAL A 136 1.76 24.06 10.23
C VAL A 136 0.53 24.69 9.57
N GLY A 137 0.03 24.11 8.48
CA GLY A 137 -1.17 24.61 7.79
C GLY A 137 -2.46 24.44 8.58
N SER A 138 -2.50 23.53 9.56
CA SER A 138 -3.62 23.37 10.48
C SER A 138 -3.48 24.19 11.78
N ALA A 139 -2.31 24.82 11.99
CA ALA A 139 -2.03 25.66 13.16
C ALA A 139 -2.14 27.18 12.86
N VAL A 140 -2.41 27.55 11.61
CA VAL A 140 -2.72 28.91 11.13
C VAL A 140 -4.20 28.99 10.80
#